data_AF-A0A0Z8D2G9-F1
#
_entry.id   AF-A0A0Z8D2G9-F1
#
_cell.length_a   1.000
_cell.length_b   1.000
_cell.length_c   1.000
_cell.angle_alpha   90.00
_cell.angle_beta   90.00
_cell.angle_gamma   90.00
#
_symmetry.space_group_name_H-M   'P 1'
#
loop_
_entity.id
_entity.type
_entity.pdbx_description
1 polymer ?
#
loop_
_entity_poly.entity_id
_entity_poly.type
_entity_poly.pdbx_seq_one_letter_code
_entity_poly.pdbx_strand_id
1 'polypeptide(L)'
;MEYLFIKIALYFKEEGKDYFDIGMAPLSNVGTRDHSFWQEKVGYLIYQFTSRFYSFSGLRKYKEKFRPDWEAKYISYPRSTWLVYAMLVLLQIDNRKVKPK
;
A
#
# COMPACT_ATOMS: atom_id res chain seq x y z
N MET A 1 12.07 -13.74 5.20
CA MET A 1 10.78 -13.39 4.55
C MET A 1 10.67 -13.92 3.12
N GLU A 2 11.69 -13.78 2.25
CA GLU A 2 11.58 -14.19 0.84
C GLU A 2 11.27 -15.68 0.67
N TYR A 3 12.01 -16.54 1.37
CA TYR A 3 11.78 -17.98 1.36
C TYR A 3 10.33 -18.36 1.71
N LEU A 4 9.73 -17.68 2.70
CA LEU A 4 8.35 -17.93 3.12
C LEU A 4 7.37 -17.61 1.99
N PHE A 5 7.50 -16.43 1.37
CA PHE A 5 6.64 -16.05 0.24
C PHE A 5 6.78 -17.01 -0.94
N ILE A 6 7.99 -17.47 -1.25
CA ILE A 6 8.22 -18.46 -2.31
C ILE A 6 7.54 -19.78 -1.97
N LYS A 7 7.72 -20.29 -0.75
CA LYS A 7 7.11 -21.56 -0.32
C LYS A 7 5.59 -21.51 -0.36
N ILE A 8 4.98 -20.40 0.05
CA ILE A 8 3.52 -20.21 0.00
C ILE A 8 3.04 -20.12 -1.46
N ALA A 9 3.75 -19.38 -2.31
CA ALA A 9 3.39 -19.27 -3.73
C ALA A 9 3.48 -20.63 -4.44
N LEU A 10 4.51 -21.44 -4.14
CA LEU A 10 4.66 -22.80 -4.66
C LEU A 10 3.55 -23.73 -4.16
N TYR A 11 3.20 -23.64 -2.88
CA TYR A 11 2.08 -24.39 -2.32
C TYR A 11 0.76 -24.09 -3.06
N PHE A 12 0.44 -22.81 -3.29
CA PHE A 12 -0.77 -22.45 -4.03
C PHE A 12 -0.72 -22.83 -5.51
N LYS A 13 0.47 -22.86 -6.11
CA LYS A 13 0.66 -23.38 -7.46
C LYS A 13 0.37 -24.88 -7.53
N GLU A 14 0.81 -25.66 -6.54
CA GLU A 14 0.49 -27.10 -6.43
C GLU A 14 -1.01 -27.34 -6.27
N GLU A 15 -1.72 -26.45 -5.55
CA GLU A 15 -3.18 -26.44 -5.39
C GLU A 15 -3.93 -25.93 -6.65
N GLY A 16 -3.23 -25.67 -7.75
CA GLY A 16 -3.83 -25.23 -9.01
C GLY A 16 -4.40 -23.80 -9.00
N LYS A 17 -3.83 -22.89 -8.19
CA LYS A 17 -4.21 -21.47 -8.20
C LYS A 17 -3.47 -20.69 -9.28
N ASP A 18 -4.20 -19.83 -9.98
CA ASP A 18 -3.67 -19.00 -11.07
C ASP A 18 -2.93 -17.75 -10.58
N TYR A 19 -3.33 -17.21 -9.42
CA TYR A 19 -2.81 -15.94 -8.89
C TYR A 19 -2.46 -16.04 -7.41
N PHE A 20 -1.42 -15.31 -7.01
CA PHE A 20 -1.01 -15.16 -5.62
C PHE A 20 -0.83 -13.68 -5.29
N ASP A 21 -1.75 -13.13 -4.49
CA ASP A 21 -1.70 -11.73 -4.07
C ASP A 21 -0.74 -11.54 -2.89
N ILE A 22 0.37 -10.84 -3.15
CA ILE A 22 1.39 -10.48 -2.14
C ILE A 22 1.05 -9.18 -1.39
N GLY A 23 -0.15 -8.66 -1.59
CA GLY A 23 -0.71 -7.46 -0.99
C GLY A 23 -0.25 -6.17 -1.67
N MET A 24 -0.92 -5.07 -1.33
CA MET A 24 -0.57 -3.75 -1.85
C MET A 24 0.79 -3.21 -1.36
N ALA A 25 1.41 -2.35 -2.16
CA ALA A 25 2.51 -1.49 -1.75
C ALA A 25 2.01 -0.04 -1.81
N PRO A 26 1.38 0.45 -0.73
CA PRO A 26 0.58 1.67 -0.77
C PRO A 26 1.45 2.88 -1.10
N LEU A 27 0.87 3.83 -1.84
CA LEU A 27 1.43 5.15 -2.12
C LEU A 27 2.80 5.18 -2.84
N SER A 28 3.30 4.05 -3.32
CA SER A 28 4.60 3.92 -3.99
C SER A 28 4.75 4.74 -5.28
N ASN A 29 3.63 5.19 -5.87
CA ASN A 29 3.57 6.05 -7.04
C ASN A 29 2.89 7.42 -6.78
N VAL A 30 2.59 7.78 -5.53
CA VAL A 30 1.87 9.03 -5.22
C VAL A 30 2.85 10.20 -5.12
N GLY A 31 2.61 11.26 -5.91
CA GLY A 31 3.39 12.50 -5.89
C GLY A 31 4.61 12.54 -6.82
N THR A 32 4.82 11.55 -7.70
CA THR A 32 5.98 11.49 -8.61
C THR A 32 5.76 12.20 -9.96
N ARG A 33 4.60 12.82 -10.19
CA ARG A 33 4.30 13.55 -11.43
C ARG A 33 4.14 15.04 -11.18
N ASP A 34 4.75 15.86 -12.05
CA ASP A 34 4.82 17.32 -11.90
C ASP A 34 3.46 18.04 -11.94
N HIS A 35 2.42 17.39 -12.49
CA HIS A 35 1.06 17.95 -12.62
C HIS A 35 0.10 17.58 -11.47
N SER A 36 0.61 17.03 -10.37
CA SER A 36 -0.18 16.69 -9.20
C SER A 36 -0.82 17.93 -8.54
N PHE A 37 -2.14 17.90 -8.32
CA PHE A 37 -2.89 18.95 -7.63
C PHE A 37 -2.30 19.24 -6.24
N TRP A 38 -2.42 20.48 -5.73
CA TRP A 38 -1.84 20.91 -4.44
C TRP A 38 -2.23 20.00 -3.25
N GLN A 39 -3.41 19.38 -3.31
CA GLN A 39 -3.92 18.43 -2.33
C GLN A 39 -3.13 17.09 -2.32
N GLU A 40 -2.59 16.65 -3.46
CA GLU A 40 -1.73 15.46 -3.55
C GLU A 40 -0.35 15.70 -2.93
N LYS A 41 0.18 16.94 -3.01
CA LYS A 41 1.43 17.33 -2.34
C LYS A 41 1.31 17.28 -0.81
N VAL A 42 0.12 17.54 -0.25
CA VAL A 42 -0.14 17.36 1.19
C VAL A 42 -0.25 15.88 1.58
N GLY A 43 -0.77 15.02 0.69
CA GLY A 43 -0.71 13.56 0.86
C GLY A 43 0.72 13.02 0.90
N TYR A 44 1.61 13.57 0.06
CA TYR A 44 3.05 13.29 0.09
C TYR A 44 3.71 13.70 1.42
N LEU A 45 3.31 14.83 2.00
CA LEU A 45 3.78 15.28 3.31
C LEU A 45 3.33 14.33 4.44
N ILE A 46 2.07 13.90 4.46
CA ILE A 46 1.58 12.91 5.44
C ILE A 46 2.33 11.56 5.27
N TYR A 47 2.63 11.16 4.04
CA TYR A 47 3.45 9.98 3.71
C TYR A 47 4.87 10.07 4.29
N GLN A 48 5.51 11.24 4.20
CA GLN A 48 6.87 11.44 4.70
C GLN A 48 6.94 11.50 6.24
N PHE A 49 5.89 11.98 6.91
CA PHE A 49 5.88 12.13 8.37
C PHE A 49 5.27 10.96 9.16
N THR A 50 4.65 9.96 8.49
CA THR A 50 4.09 8.78 9.19
C THR A 50 5.05 7.59 9.25
N SER A 51 6.31 7.76 8.87
CA SER A 51 7.32 6.71 8.80
C SER A 51 7.73 6.20 10.19
N ARG A 52 6.89 5.34 10.80
CA ARG A 52 7.32 4.51 11.93
C ARG A 52 7.90 3.17 11.46
N PHE A 53 7.57 2.68 10.27
CA PHE A 53 8.14 1.44 9.73
C PHE A 53 8.20 1.47 8.20
N TYR A 54 9.43 1.45 7.66
CA TYR A 54 9.78 1.22 6.25
C TYR A 54 9.12 2.15 5.22
N SER A 55 9.94 2.89 4.48
CA SER A 55 9.45 3.59 3.30
C SER A 55 8.73 2.59 2.39
N PHE A 56 7.48 2.88 1.99
CA PHE A 56 6.72 1.98 1.11
C PHE A 56 7.41 1.75 -0.23
N SER A 57 8.35 2.63 -0.61
CA SER A 57 9.35 2.41 -1.67
C SER A 57 10.19 1.15 -1.47
N GLY A 58 10.71 0.92 -0.25
CA GLY A 58 11.44 -0.31 0.09
C GLY A 58 10.56 -1.56 0.05
N LEU A 59 9.30 -1.45 0.49
CA LEU A 59 8.33 -2.55 0.40
C LEU A 59 7.99 -2.89 -1.05
N ARG A 60 7.80 -1.88 -1.90
CA ARG A 60 7.60 -2.09 -3.34
C ARG A 60 8.81 -2.75 -3.98
N LYS A 61 10.02 -2.23 -3.72
CA LYS A 61 11.27 -2.81 -4.23
C LYS A 61 11.48 -4.25 -3.75
N TYR A 62 11.07 -4.56 -2.52
CA TYR A 62 11.08 -5.93 -2.00
C TYR A 62 10.15 -6.85 -2.80
N LYS A 63 8.91 -6.42 -3.05
CA LYS A 63 7.91 -7.17 -3.82
C LYS A 63 8.29 -7.32 -5.29
N GLU A 64 8.97 -6.33 -5.87
CA GLU A 64 9.45 -6.35 -7.26
C GLU A 64 10.36 -7.56 -7.56
N LYS A 65 11.04 -8.11 -6.56
CA LYS A 65 11.87 -9.33 -6.70
C LYS A 65 11.09 -10.54 -7.21
N PHE A 66 9.79 -10.59 -6.97
CA PHE A 66 8.90 -11.65 -7.42
C PHE A 66 8.26 -11.39 -8.80
N ARG A 67 8.58 -10.25 -9.43
CA ARG A 67 7.97 -9.78 -10.69
C ARG A 67 6.43 -9.86 -10.70
N PRO A 68 5.74 -9.21 -9.74
CA PRO A 68 4.29 -9.21 -9.70
C PRO A 68 3.71 -8.32 -10.81
N ASP A 69 2.49 -8.64 -11.23
CA ASP A 69 1.67 -7.71 -12.01
C ASP A 69 1.10 -6.63 -11.07
N TRP A 70 1.35 -5.37 -11.40
CA TRP A 70 0.96 -4.26 -10.55
C TRP A 70 -0.38 -3.66 -10.95
N GLU A 71 -1.35 -3.77 -10.05
CA GLU A 71 -2.65 -3.14 -10.18
C GLU A 71 -2.77 -1.88 -9.33
N ALA A 72 -3.35 -0.82 -9.91
CA ALA A 72 -3.69 0.38 -9.17
C ALA A 72 -4.90 0.14 -8.26
N LYS A 73 -4.79 0.55 -6.98
CA LYS A 73 -5.89 0.55 -6.03
C LYS A 73 -6.28 1.99 -5.69
N TYR A 74 -7.58 2.26 -5.61
CA TYR A 74 -8.13 3.61 -5.47
C TYR A 74 -9.03 3.70 -4.24
N ILE A 75 -9.17 4.92 -3.72
CA ILE A 75 -10.05 5.23 -2.59
C ILE A 75 -11.14 6.14 -3.11
N SER A 76 -12.39 5.70 -2.95
CA SER A 76 -13.57 6.51 -3.24
C SER A 76 -13.99 7.28 -1.98
N TYR A 77 -14.18 8.59 -2.10
CA TYR A 77 -14.63 9.45 -1.00
C TYR A 77 -15.57 10.54 -1.52
N PRO A 78 -16.51 11.05 -0.70
CA PRO A 78 -17.42 12.10 -1.12
C PRO A 78 -16.68 13.37 -1.55
N ARG A 79 -17.18 14.05 -2.59
CA ARG A 79 -16.62 15.33 -3.06
C ARG A 79 -16.66 16.43 -2.00
N SER A 80 -17.59 16.35 -1.05
CA SER A 80 -17.72 17.26 0.08
C SER A 80 -16.64 17.06 1.16
N THR A 81 -15.91 15.94 1.13
CA THR A 81 -14.88 15.60 2.12
C THR A 81 -13.50 15.98 1.61
N TRP A 82 -12.67 16.55 2.48
CA TRP A 82 -11.28 16.82 2.13
C TRP A 82 -10.48 15.52 2.09
N LEU A 83 -9.68 15.33 1.03
CA LEU A 83 -8.82 14.14 0.86
C LEU A 83 -7.94 13.89 2.10
N VAL A 84 -7.38 14.95 2.68
CA VAL A 84 -6.55 14.87 3.89
C VAL A 84 -7.32 14.29 5.06
N TYR A 85 -8.58 14.67 5.25
CA TYR A 85 -9.43 14.11 6.30
C TYR A 85 -9.67 12.62 6.08
N ALA A 86 -9.99 12.21 4.84
CA ALA A 86 -10.17 10.81 4.50
C ALA A 86 -8.89 9.98 4.77
N MET A 87 -7.71 10.51 4.42
CA MET A 87 -6.43 9.86 4.71
C MET A 87 -6.15 9.74 6.21
N LEU A 88 -6.43 10.77 7.01
CA LEU A 88 -6.25 10.73 8.47
C LEU A 88 -7.15 9.68 9.12
N VAL A 89 -8.42 9.59 8.70
CA VAL A 89 -9.34 8.56 9.21
C VAL A 89 -8.84 7.16 8.85
N LEU A 90 -8.38 6.96 7.62
CA LEU A 90 -7.79 5.68 7.21
C LEU A 90 -6.56 5.33 8.04
N LEU A 91 -5.68 6.29 8.29
CA LEU A 91 -4.50 6.11 9.13
C LEU A 91 -4.86 5.73 10.57
N GLN A 92 -5.91 6.36 11.12
CA GLN A 92 -6.40 6.03 12.45
C GLN A 92 -6.97 4.62 12.51
N ILE A 93 -7.70 4.18 11.48
CA ILE A 93 -8.28 2.83 11.38
C ILE A 93 -7.16 1.78 11.24
N ASP A 94 -6.18 2.02 10.37
CA ASP A 94 -5.06 1.11 10.12
C ASP A 94 -4.19 0.91 11.39
N ASN A 95 -3.98 1.99 12.16
CA ASN A 95 -3.23 1.93 13.41
C ASN A 95 -4.06 1.49 14.63
N ARG A 96 -5.34 1.11 14.48
CA ARG A 96 -6.11 0.61 15.62
C ARG A 96 -5.46 -0.66 16.14
N LYS A 97 -5.10 -0.64 17.43
CA LYS A 97 -4.67 -1.86 18.12
C LYS A 97 -5.81 -2.88 18.06
N VAL A 98 -5.54 -4.04 17.49
CA VAL A 98 -6.47 -5.17 17.51
C VAL A 98 -6.78 -5.47 18.97
N LYS A 99 -8.06 -5.36 19.37
CA LYS A 99 -8.47 -5.74 20.72
C LYS A 99 -8.17 -7.24 20.89
N PRO A 100 -7.50 -7.66 21.97
CA PRO A 100 -7.31 -9.09 22.23
C PRO A 100 -8.69 -9.75 22.33
N LYS A 101 -8.81 -10.94 21.71
CA LYS A 101 -9.98 -11.80 21.83
C LYS A 101 -10.09 -12.36 23.24
#